data_AF-A0A8J2X2S3-F1
#
_entry.id   AF-A0A8J2X2S3-F1
#
_cell.length_a   1.000
_cell.length_b   1.000
_cell.length_c   1.000
_cell.angle_alpha   90.00
_cell.angle_beta   90.00
_cell.angle_gamma   90.00
#
_symmetry.space_group_name_H-M   'P 1'
#
loop_
_entity.id
_entity.type
_entity.pdbx_description
1 polymer ?
#
loop_
_entity_poly.entity_id
_entity_poly.type
_entity_poly.pdbx_seq_one_letter_code
_entity_poly.pdbx_strand_id
1 'polypeptide(L)'
;RAAADEGVVSALGRLREDLEALDADAAARPRVSSGEAAALAASVSAAAAAPFLENPALAELGVPAAALVVAAVGVAAEYGGRVATATAKEVAAVALRTASEAEAALAAAERAKSACPLCAGLAAAAAAVALALPRAAPPLLLGAAPVAGALCAAVGALAHARAAARAAAAENLGRRRFASSAEVGATWRSQTEMVFARDLSERRRHATVALALLPAPLAALVPGSGQFRAVAAASASAAQAAYHVAAAEWGVAHAADAVADKQRTAAIIDTYANQAARVGALLPFTSALAGLCAAAAAVVVEVAPAAAVLFPAAGAVCAAAASVSKACCEADASAAAAASRGL
;
A
#
# COMPACT_ATOMS: atom_id res chain seq x y z
N ARG A 1 -18.89 24.53 -1.22
CA ARG A 1 -18.06 24.39 -2.45
C ARG A 1 -16.73 25.10 -2.22
N ALA A 2 -16.69 26.43 -2.05
CA ALA A 2 -15.46 27.17 -1.73
C ALA A 2 -14.62 26.60 -0.55
N ALA A 3 -15.25 26.27 0.58
CA ALA A 3 -14.53 25.68 1.73
C ALA A 3 -14.02 24.23 1.50
N ALA A 4 -14.67 23.48 0.59
CA ALA A 4 -14.20 22.14 0.22
C ALA A 4 -13.01 22.24 -0.75
N ASP A 5 -13.02 23.24 -1.63
CA ASP A 5 -11.91 23.52 -2.55
C ASP A 5 -10.66 23.99 -1.78
N GLU A 6 -10.81 24.82 -0.74
CA GLU A 6 -9.69 25.20 0.14
C GLU A 6 -9.06 24.00 0.87
N GLY A 7 -9.88 23.06 1.34
CA GLY A 7 -9.40 21.83 1.98
C GLY A 7 -8.59 20.95 1.02
N VAL A 8 -9.07 20.79 -0.22
CA VAL A 8 -8.35 20.04 -1.26
C VAL A 8 -7.05 20.72 -1.65
N VAL A 9 -7.05 22.05 -1.83
CA VAL A 9 -5.84 22.81 -2.16
C VAL A 9 -4.81 22.72 -1.03
N SER A 10 -5.24 22.80 0.23
CA SER A 10 -4.34 22.64 1.39
C SER A 10 -3.76 21.22 1.47
N ALA A 11 -4.58 20.19 1.25
CA ALA A 11 -4.11 18.81 1.23
C ALA A 11 -3.10 18.55 0.10
N LEU A 12 -3.37 19.08 -1.10
CA LEU A 12 -2.44 19.02 -2.23
C LEU A 12 -1.14 19.81 -1.96
N GLY A 13 -1.24 20.94 -1.27
CA GLY A 13 -0.09 21.72 -0.82
C GLY A 13 0.82 20.94 0.13
N ARG A 14 0.24 20.29 1.15
CA ARG A 14 1.00 19.41 2.06
C ARG A 14 1.62 18.22 1.35
N LEU A 15 0.86 17.57 0.46
CA LEU A 15 1.36 16.43 -0.30
C LEU A 15 2.54 16.85 -1.20
N ARG A 16 2.47 18.06 -1.78
CA ARG A 16 3.58 18.65 -2.53
C ARG A 16 4.79 18.95 -1.63
N GLU A 17 4.59 19.56 -0.46
CA GLU A 17 5.67 19.83 0.49
C GLU A 17 6.35 18.53 0.96
N ASP A 18 5.58 17.48 1.24
CA ASP A 18 6.11 16.16 1.62
C ASP A 18 6.90 15.52 0.46
N LEU A 19 6.40 15.63 -0.78
CA LEU A 19 7.12 15.19 -1.97
C LEU A 19 8.41 16.00 -2.17
N GLU A 20 8.39 17.32 -1.97
CA GLU A 20 9.56 18.20 -2.07
C GLU A 20 10.60 17.89 -0.98
N ALA A 21 10.17 17.57 0.25
CA ALA A 21 11.06 17.14 1.32
C ALA A 21 11.72 15.79 1.01
N LEU A 22 10.94 14.82 0.51
CA LEU A 22 11.46 13.53 0.05
C LEU A 22 12.45 13.69 -1.12
N ASP A 23 12.17 14.61 -2.04
CA ASP A 23 13.06 14.92 -3.17
C ASP A 23 14.34 15.64 -2.69
N ALA A 24 14.25 16.52 -1.68
CA ALA A 24 15.43 17.17 -1.09
C ALA A 24 16.36 16.17 -0.38
N ASP A 25 15.80 15.22 0.38
CA ASP A 25 16.55 14.14 1.02
C ASP A 25 17.16 13.18 -0.01
N ALA A 26 16.44 12.90 -1.10
CA ALA A 26 16.96 12.17 -2.24
C ALA A 26 18.10 12.92 -2.94
N ALA A 27 17.95 14.23 -3.14
CA ALA A 27 18.93 15.09 -3.81
C ALA A 27 20.21 15.32 -3.00
N ALA A 28 20.15 15.20 -1.67
CA ALA A 28 21.30 15.30 -0.78
C ALA A 28 22.27 14.10 -0.89
N ARG A 29 21.86 13.00 -1.51
CA ARG A 29 22.74 11.84 -1.72
C ARG A 29 23.78 12.13 -2.81
N PRO A 30 25.06 11.73 -2.63
CA PRO A 30 26.07 11.90 -3.65
C PRO A 30 25.65 11.16 -4.93
N ARG A 31 25.50 11.90 -6.02
CA ARG A 31 24.97 11.39 -7.31
C ARG A 31 25.95 10.48 -8.07
N VAL A 32 27.22 10.48 -7.66
CA VAL A 32 28.26 9.60 -8.18
C VAL A 32 28.99 9.02 -6.98
N SER A 33 29.12 7.70 -6.92
CA SER A 33 29.90 7.04 -5.87
C SER A 33 31.35 7.52 -5.93
N SER A 34 31.99 7.74 -4.78
CA SER A 34 33.41 8.17 -4.73
C SER A 34 34.33 7.23 -5.51
N GLY A 35 34.04 5.93 -5.52
CA GLY A 35 34.76 4.94 -6.31
C GLY A 35 34.54 5.09 -7.82
N GLU A 36 33.30 5.35 -8.26
CA GLU A 36 32.99 5.61 -9.67
C GLU A 36 33.68 6.90 -10.15
N ALA A 37 33.59 7.98 -9.35
CA ALA A 37 34.25 9.25 -9.65
C ALA A 37 35.78 9.11 -9.71
N ALA A 38 36.38 8.38 -8.77
CA ALA A 38 37.82 8.12 -8.77
C ALA A 38 38.25 7.28 -10.00
N ALA A 39 37.49 6.25 -10.36
CA ALA A 39 37.77 5.43 -11.53
C ALA A 39 37.68 6.24 -12.83
N LEU A 40 36.66 7.10 -12.98
CA LEU A 40 36.52 7.98 -14.13
C LEU A 40 37.67 9.00 -14.20
N ALA A 41 37.97 9.68 -13.09
CA ALA A 41 39.05 10.66 -13.03
C ALA A 41 40.43 10.05 -13.30
N ALA A 42 40.71 8.86 -12.74
CA ALA A 42 41.93 8.12 -12.98
C ALA A 42 42.05 7.68 -14.45
N SER A 43 40.97 7.18 -15.04
CA SER A 43 40.95 6.74 -16.45
C SER A 43 41.18 7.91 -17.41
N VAL A 44 40.52 9.05 -17.19
CA VAL A 44 40.73 10.26 -18.01
C VAL A 44 42.14 10.81 -17.83
N SER A 45 42.67 10.84 -16.60
CA SER A 45 44.04 11.32 -16.34
C SER A 45 45.09 10.40 -16.96
N ALA A 46 44.89 9.08 -16.87
CA ALA A 46 45.77 8.09 -17.51
C ALA A 46 45.77 8.23 -19.03
N ALA A 47 44.59 8.39 -19.63
CA ALA A 47 44.47 8.65 -21.07
C ALA A 47 45.14 9.97 -21.49
N ALA A 48 45.00 11.02 -20.67
CA ALA A 48 45.62 12.33 -20.95
C ALA A 48 47.15 12.32 -20.81
N ALA A 49 47.69 11.51 -19.90
CA ALA A 49 49.14 11.38 -19.71
C ALA A 49 49.80 10.48 -20.77
N ALA A 50 49.05 9.53 -21.35
CA ALA A 50 49.59 8.51 -22.26
C ALA A 50 50.38 9.04 -23.48
N PRO A 51 49.98 10.13 -24.17
CA PRO A 51 50.74 10.69 -25.29
C PRO A 51 52.10 11.30 -24.91
N PHE A 52 52.32 11.58 -23.63
CA PHE A 52 53.57 12.18 -23.13
C PHE A 52 54.58 11.13 -22.64
N LEU A 53 54.20 9.85 -22.64
CA LEU A 53 55.10 8.75 -22.30
C LEU A 53 55.99 8.42 -23.51
N GLU A 54 57.28 8.20 -23.27
CA GLU A 54 58.27 7.91 -24.32
C GLU A 54 57.99 6.59 -25.09
N ASN A 55 57.12 5.72 -24.56
CA ASN A 55 56.79 4.44 -25.17
C ASN A 55 55.43 4.50 -25.91
N PRO A 56 55.41 4.48 -27.26
CA PRO A 56 54.18 4.58 -28.05
C PRO A 56 53.22 3.40 -27.83
N ALA A 57 53.72 2.21 -27.50
CA ALA A 57 52.89 1.05 -27.21
C ALA A 57 52.02 1.24 -25.95
N LEU A 58 52.46 2.09 -25.02
CA LEU A 58 51.66 2.45 -23.84
C LEU A 58 50.50 3.38 -24.19
N ALA A 59 50.62 4.19 -25.24
CA ALA A 59 49.53 5.04 -25.71
C ALA A 59 48.49 4.24 -26.52
N GLU A 60 48.95 3.35 -27.39
CA GLU A 60 48.11 2.44 -28.20
C GLU A 60 47.24 1.52 -27.32
N LEU A 61 47.79 1.00 -26.22
CA LEU A 61 47.04 0.16 -25.29
C LEU A 61 46.32 0.96 -24.20
N GLY A 62 46.96 2.02 -23.68
CA GLY A 62 46.49 2.75 -22.50
C GLY A 62 45.23 3.55 -22.75
N VAL A 63 45.11 4.23 -23.89
CA VAL A 63 43.95 5.07 -24.22
C VAL A 63 42.68 4.22 -24.42
N PRO A 64 42.69 3.12 -25.21
CA PRO A 64 41.53 2.23 -25.32
C PRO A 64 41.20 1.51 -24.00
N ALA A 65 42.20 1.10 -23.22
CA ALA A 65 41.97 0.47 -21.92
C ALA A 65 41.27 1.44 -20.94
N ALA A 66 41.71 2.70 -20.88
CA ALA A 66 41.05 3.74 -20.09
C ALA A 66 39.61 4.00 -20.57
N ALA A 67 39.38 4.04 -21.89
CA ALA A 67 38.04 4.19 -22.45
C ALA A 67 37.13 3.00 -22.11
N LEU A 68 37.68 1.78 -22.07
CA LEU A 68 36.95 0.57 -21.70
C LEU A 68 36.56 0.56 -20.21
N VAL A 69 37.43 1.02 -19.32
CA VAL A 69 37.10 1.20 -17.89
C VAL A 69 35.94 2.20 -17.73
N VAL A 70 36.00 3.33 -18.45
CA VAL A 70 34.93 4.33 -18.48
C VAL A 70 33.61 3.74 -18.96
N ALA A 71 33.63 2.97 -20.06
CA ALA A 71 32.44 2.29 -20.56
C ALA A 71 31.90 1.25 -19.56
N ALA A 72 32.78 0.52 -18.87
CA ALA A 72 32.40 -0.44 -17.84
C ALA A 72 31.69 0.22 -16.66
N VAL A 73 32.12 1.41 -16.23
CA VAL A 73 31.40 2.21 -15.22
C VAL A 73 30.00 2.58 -15.71
N GLY A 74 29.86 3.01 -16.96
CA GLY A 74 28.55 3.33 -17.56
C GLY A 74 27.60 2.13 -17.62
N VAL A 75 28.09 0.95 -18.01
CA VAL A 75 27.31 -0.30 -18.03
C VAL A 75 26.94 -0.76 -16.61
N ALA A 76 27.87 -0.65 -15.65
CA ALA A 76 27.58 -0.95 -14.25
C ALA A 76 26.51 -0.01 -13.66
N ALA A 77 26.56 1.28 -14.04
CA ALA A 77 25.54 2.25 -13.66
C ALA A 77 24.17 1.90 -14.25
N GLU A 78 24.11 1.53 -15.52
CA GLU A 78 22.88 1.04 -16.16
C GLU A 78 22.30 -0.16 -15.40
N TYR A 79 23.12 -1.18 -15.13
CA TYR A 79 22.67 -2.38 -14.41
C TYR A 79 22.08 -2.03 -13.05
N GLY A 80 22.79 -1.23 -12.25
CA GLY A 80 22.32 -0.79 -10.93
C GLY A 80 20.99 -0.03 -11.01
N GLY A 81 20.88 0.93 -11.93
CA GLY A 81 19.65 1.69 -12.14
C GLY A 81 18.49 0.79 -12.59
N ARG A 82 18.72 -0.17 -13.49
CA ARG A 82 17.70 -1.12 -13.94
C ARG A 82 17.19 -2.00 -12.80
N VAL A 83 18.09 -2.53 -11.98
CA VAL A 83 17.71 -3.32 -10.79
C VAL A 83 16.87 -2.49 -9.82
N ALA A 84 17.26 -1.23 -9.57
CA ALA A 84 16.49 -0.32 -8.72
C ALA A 84 15.08 -0.05 -9.28
N THR A 85 14.95 0.25 -10.58
CA THR A 85 13.64 0.45 -11.22
C THR A 85 12.76 -0.80 -11.17
N ALA A 86 13.33 -1.98 -11.38
CA ALA A 86 12.61 -3.25 -11.30
C ALA A 86 12.09 -3.50 -9.88
N THR A 87 12.93 -3.27 -8.87
CA THR A 87 12.57 -3.40 -7.45
C THR A 87 11.43 -2.45 -7.09
N ALA A 88 11.52 -1.18 -7.51
CA ALA A 88 10.46 -0.20 -7.29
C ALA A 88 9.12 -0.64 -7.90
N LYS A 89 9.16 -1.23 -9.10
CA LYS A 89 7.98 -1.75 -9.80
C LYS A 89 7.39 -2.98 -9.12
N GLU A 90 8.21 -3.87 -8.57
CA GLU A 90 7.74 -4.99 -7.77
C GLU A 90 7.02 -4.52 -6.51
N VAL A 91 7.61 -3.57 -5.77
CA VAL A 91 6.99 -2.97 -4.58
C VAL A 91 5.66 -2.30 -4.93
N ALA A 92 5.62 -1.51 -6.02
CA ALA A 92 4.39 -0.88 -6.50
C ALA A 92 3.30 -1.91 -6.86
N ALA A 93 3.67 -2.98 -7.58
CA ALA A 93 2.72 -4.03 -7.96
C ALA A 93 2.15 -4.75 -6.72
N VAL A 94 2.98 -5.06 -5.72
CA VAL A 94 2.53 -5.68 -4.46
C VAL A 94 1.65 -4.72 -3.65
N ALA A 95 1.96 -3.43 -3.63
CA ALA A 95 1.17 -2.41 -2.95
C ALA A 95 -0.23 -2.26 -3.58
N LEU A 96 -0.30 -2.12 -4.91
CA LEU A 96 -1.55 -2.04 -5.65
C LEU A 96 -2.40 -3.31 -5.47
N ARG A 97 -1.78 -4.49 -5.53
CA ARG A 97 -2.46 -5.76 -5.25
C ARG A 97 -3.03 -5.77 -3.84
N THR A 98 -2.26 -5.35 -2.84
CA THR A 98 -2.69 -5.30 -1.44
C THR A 98 -3.87 -4.35 -1.26
N ALA A 99 -3.83 -3.16 -1.87
CA ALA A 99 -4.95 -2.23 -1.85
C ALA A 99 -6.21 -2.83 -2.51
N SER A 100 -6.05 -3.52 -3.65
CA SER A 100 -7.18 -4.18 -4.34
C SER A 100 -7.79 -5.35 -3.54
N GLU A 101 -6.97 -6.13 -2.83
CA GLU A 101 -7.45 -7.20 -1.97
C GLU A 101 -8.18 -6.64 -0.73
N ALA A 102 -7.71 -5.51 -0.20
CA ALA A 102 -8.38 -4.80 0.90
C ALA A 102 -9.74 -4.26 0.47
N GLU A 103 -9.83 -3.68 -0.74
CA GLU A 103 -11.09 -3.23 -1.36
C GLU A 103 -12.07 -4.39 -1.55
N ALA A 104 -11.59 -5.54 -2.04
CA ALA A 104 -12.43 -6.73 -2.19
C ALA A 104 -12.99 -7.24 -0.84
N ALA A 105 -12.18 -7.17 0.23
CA ALA A 105 -12.60 -7.50 1.59
C ALA A 105 -13.63 -6.51 2.13
N LEU A 106 -13.45 -5.20 1.89
CA LEU A 106 -14.40 -4.14 2.23
C LEU A 106 -15.75 -4.36 1.52
N ALA A 107 -15.75 -4.62 0.21
CA ALA A 107 -16.96 -4.93 -0.54
C ALA A 107 -17.69 -6.16 0.03
N ALA A 108 -16.95 -7.16 0.51
CA ALA A 108 -17.53 -8.32 1.19
C ALA A 108 -18.07 -8.00 2.59
N ALA A 109 -17.53 -6.99 3.27
CA ALA A 109 -18.06 -6.46 4.52
C ALA A 109 -19.37 -5.68 4.27
N GLU A 110 -19.43 -4.84 3.25
CA GLU A 110 -20.64 -4.12 2.85
C GLU A 110 -21.79 -5.06 2.48
N ARG A 111 -21.50 -6.14 1.73
CA ARG A 111 -22.49 -7.19 1.43
C ARG A 111 -23.01 -7.89 2.68
N ALA A 112 -22.21 -8.03 3.73
CA ALA A 112 -22.68 -8.60 4.99
C ALA A 112 -23.50 -7.59 5.79
N LYS A 113 -23.11 -6.32 5.76
CA LYS A 113 -23.79 -5.21 6.43
C LYS A 113 -25.21 -5.00 5.91
N SER A 114 -25.48 -5.22 4.62
CA SER A 114 -26.80 -4.99 4.01
C SER A 114 -27.93 -5.83 4.61
N ALA A 115 -27.62 -6.94 5.30
CA ALA A 115 -28.62 -7.72 6.04
C ALA A 115 -29.08 -7.03 7.34
N CYS A 116 -28.25 -6.19 7.97
CA CYS A 116 -28.58 -5.48 9.21
C CYS A 116 -29.80 -4.55 9.08
N PRO A 117 -29.90 -3.63 8.08
CA PRO A 117 -31.06 -2.75 7.97
C PRO A 117 -32.35 -3.50 7.67
N LEU A 118 -32.29 -4.60 6.91
CA LEU A 118 -33.45 -5.49 6.71
C LEU A 118 -33.94 -6.07 8.05
N CYS A 119 -33.01 -6.59 8.86
CA CYS A 119 -33.35 -7.14 10.18
C CYS A 119 -33.92 -6.08 11.12
N ALA A 120 -33.37 -4.86 11.11
CA ALA A 120 -33.88 -3.76 11.90
C ALA A 120 -35.28 -3.32 11.47
N GLY A 121 -35.54 -3.25 10.16
CA GLY A 121 -36.86 -2.94 9.61
C GLY A 121 -37.91 -3.99 9.98
N LEU A 122 -37.58 -5.28 9.88
CA LEU A 122 -38.47 -6.38 10.27
C LEU A 122 -38.72 -6.39 11.79
N ALA A 123 -37.70 -6.15 12.61
CA ALA A 123 -37.87 -6.05 14.07
C ALA A 123 -38.74 -4.84 14.47
N ALA A 124 -38.56 -3.69 13.81
CA ALA A 124 -39.41 -2.52 14.02
C ALA A 124 -40.86 -2.77 13.59
N ALA A 125 -41.08 -3.47 12.46
CA ALA A 125 -42.41 -3.88 12.03
C ALA A 125 -43.07 -4.83 13.04
N ALA A 126 -42.31 -5.79 13.60
CA ALA A 126 -42.79 -6.68 14.65
C ALA A 126 -43.19 -5.90 15.92
N ALA A 127 -42.41 -4.89 16.31
CA ALA A 127 -42.76 -4.00 17.42
C ALA A 127 -44.05 -3.20 17.14
N ALA A 128 -44.23 -2.69 15.92
CA ALA A 128 -45.46 -2.01 15.51
C ALA A 128 -46.68 -2.95 15.52
N VAL A 129 -46.53 -4.19 15.06
CA VAL A 129 -47.58 -5.22 15.11
C VAL A 129 -47.93 -5.56 16.57
N ALA A 130 -46.93 -5.72 17.44
CA ALA A 130 -47.15 -5.96 18.87
C ALA A 130 -47.96 -4.82 19.53
N LEU A 131 -47.72 -3.57 19.11
CA LEU A 131 -48.45 -2.40 19.58
C LEU A 131 -49.89 -2.36 19.05
N ALA A 132 -50.10 -2.73 17.78
CA ALA A 132 -51.40 -2.66 17.11
C ALA A 132 -52.34 -3.84 17.45
N LEU A 133 -51.80 -4.97 17.94
CA LEU A 133 -52.58 -6.14 18.31
C LEU A 133 -53.58 -5.81 19.44
N PRO A 134 -54.88 -6.16 19.29
CA PRO A 134 -55.88 -5.89 20.31
C PRO A 134 -55.62 -6.70 21.59
N ARG A 135 -56.06 -6.17 22.73
CA ARG A 135 -55.92 -6.83 24.05
C ARG A 135 -56.52 -8.24 24.13
N ALA A 136 -57.50 -8.54 23.28
CA ALA A 136 -58.17 -9.83 23.20
C ALA A 136 -57.51 -10.82 22.20
N ALA A 137 -56.38 -10.46 21.60
CA ALA A 137 -55.68 -11.37 20.70
C ALA A 137 -55.28 -12.67 21.42
N PRO A 138 -55.33 -13.84 20.75
CA PRO A 138 -54.88 -15.08 21.34
C PRO A 138 -53.39 -14.99 21.74
N PRO A 139 -52.98 -15.67 22.83
CA PRO A 139 -51.63 -15.57 23.39
C PRO A 139 -50.53 -15.97 22.39
N LEU A 140 -50.84 -16.87 21.46
CA LEU A 140 -49.96 -17.26 20.35
C LEU A 140 -49.60 -16.06 19.44
N LEU A 141 -50.57 -15.21 19.10
CA LEU A 141 -50.32 -14.03 18.26
C LEU A 141 -49.56 -12.94 19.03
N LEU A 142 -49.82 -12.80 20.33
CA LEU A 142 -49.07 -11.89 21.22
C LEU A 142 -47.59 -12.30 21.36
N GLY A 143 -47.29 -13.60 21.35
CA GLY A 143 -45.92 -14.12 21.43
C GLY A 143 -45.16 -14.11 20.09
N ALA A 144 -45.85 -14.14 18.96
CA ALA A 144 -45.22 -14.24 17.64
C ALA A 144 -44.35 -13.02 17.29
N ALA A 145 -44.83 -11.81 17.59
CA ALA A 145 -44.12 -10.57 17.29
C ALA A 145 -42.77 -10.43 18.05
N PRO A 146 -42.69 -10.60 19.39
CA PRO A 146 -41.40 -10.53 20.08
C PRO A 146 -40.44 -11.66 19.69
N VAL A 147 -40.94 -12.85 19.36
CA VAL A 147 -40.09 -13.95 18.84
C VAL A 147 -39.52 -13.59 17.46
N ALA A 148 -40.34 -13.06 16.55
CA ALA A 148 -39.87 -12.61 15.24
C ALA A 148 -38.84 -11.49 15.36
N GLY A 149 -39.08 -10.51 16.25
CA GLY A 149 -38.14 -9.44 16.55
C GLY A 149 -36.81 -9.96 17.13
N ALA A 150 -36.85 -10.89 18.09
CA ALA A 150 -35.66 -11.49 18.67
C ALA A 150 -34.84 -12.30 17.65
N LEU A 151 -35.50 -13.05 16.75
CA LEU A 151 -34.83 -13.75 15.66
C LEU A 151 -34.17 -12.76 14.68
N CYS A 152 -34.86 -11.67 14.32
CA CYS A 152 -34.28 -10.62 13.48
C CYS A 152 -33.07 -9.97 14.15
N ALA A 153 -33.13 -9.68 15.45
CA ALA A 153 -32.00 -9.15 16.21
C ALA A 153 -30.81 -10.13 16.22
N ALA A 154 -31.05 -11.43 16.40
CA ALA A 154 -30.01 -12.47 16.36
C ALA A 154 -29.35 -12.59 14.97
N VAL A 155 -30.14 -12.54 13.89
CA VAL A 155 -29.61 -12.54 12.51
C VAL A 155 -28.83 -11.25 12.24
N GLY A 156 -29.33 -10.10 12.70
CA GLY A 156 -28.64 -8.81 12.63
C GLY A 156 -27.29 -8.83 13.38
N ALA A 157 -27.24 -9.45 14.56
CA ALA A 157 -26.01 -9.63 15.34
C ALA A 157 -24.98 -10.50 14.60
N LEU A 158 -25.43 -11.59 13.96
CA LEU A 158 -24.56 -12.44 13.14
C LEU A 158 -24.04 -11.71 11.90
N ALA A 159 -24.91 -10.95 11.22
CA ALA A 159 -24.55 -10.12 10.08
C ALA A 159 -23.51 -9.06 10.46
N HIS A 160 -23.74 -8.35 11.57
CA HIS A 160 -22.79 -7.41 12.14
C HIS A 160 -21.44 -8.07 12.44
N ALA A 161 -21.41 -9.22 13.13
CA ALA A 161 -20.17 -9.91 13.48
C ALA A 161 -19.39 -10.36 12.23
N ARG A 162 -20.09 -10.74 11.14
CA ARG A 162 -19.47 -11.05 9.85
C ARG A 162 -18.93 -9.81 9.14
N ALA A 163 -19.69 -8.71 9.14
CA ALA A 163 -19.26 -7.44 8.58
C ALA A 163 -18.01 -6.92 9.31
N ALA A 164 -18.03 -6.91 10.65
CA ALA A 164 -16.90 -6.50 11.49
C ALA A 164 -15.65 -7.36 11.25
N ALA A 165 -15.80 -8.69 11.13
CA ALA A 165 -14.67 -9.57 10.85
C ALA A 165 -14.03 -9.29 9.48
N ARG A 166 -14.81 -8.93 8.47
CA ARG A 166 -14.30 -8.59 7.13
C ARG A 166 -13.73 -7.18 7.05
N ALA A 167 -14.37 -6.22 7.73
CA ALA A 167 -13.85 -4.86 7.91
C ALA A 167 -12.46 -4.90 8.57
N ALA A 168 -12.34 -5.64 9.69
CA ALA A 168 -11.04 -5.84 10.34
C ALA A 168 -10.02 -6.56 9.43
N ALA A 169 -10.46 -7.50 8.58
CA ALA A 169 -9.57 -8.12 7.61
C ALA A 169 -9.05 -7.11 6.56
N ALA A 170 -9.91 -6.23 6.06
CA ALA A 170 -9.53 -5.15 5.14
C ALA A 170 -8.55 -4.14 5.79
N GLU A 171 -8.80 -3.77 7.05
CA GLU A 171 -7.92 -2.91 7.85
C GLU A 171 -6.53 -3.50 8.06
N ASN A 172 -6.45 -4.81 8.33
CA ASN A 172 -5.18 -5.48 8.66
C ASN A 172 -4.43 -6.02 7.44
N LEU A 173 -5.00 -5.95 6.24
CA LEU A 173 -4.36 -6.39 5.01
C LEU A 173 -3.20 -5.43 4.66
N GLY A 174 -2.00 -5.95 4.39
CA GLY A 174 -0.81 -5.13 4.13
C GLY A 174 0.20 -5.17 5.26
N ARG A 175 -0.26 -5.06 6.52
CA ARG A 175 0.59 -5.06 7.73
C ARG A 175 1.64 -6.17 7.79
N ARG A 176 1.33 -7.38 7.29
CA ARG A 176 2.27 -8.51 7.24
C ARG A 176 3.24 -8.45 6.06
N ARG A 177 2.79 -7.92 4.92
CA ARG A 177 3.56 -7.90 3.67
C ARG A 177 4.63 -6.82 3.70
N PHE A 178 4.35 -5.71 4.40
CA PHE A 178 5.24 -4.57 4.52
C PHE A 178 5.85 -4.42 5.93
N ALA A 179 5.68 -5.43 6.80
CA ALA A 179 6.30 -5.45 8.12
C ALA A 179 7.83 -5.38 7.98
N SER A 180 8.43 -4.49 8.77
CA SER A 180 9.89 -4.49 8.93
C SER A 180 10.34 -5.77 9.63
N SER A 181 11.62 -6.14 9.49
CA SER A 181 12.21 -7.31 10.17
C SER A 181 12.02 -7.28 11.70
N ALA A 182 11.93 -6.08 12.29
CA ALA A 182 11.64 -5.88 13.71
C ALA A 182 10.19 -6.20 14.09
N GLU A 183 9.24 -6.07 13.16
CA GLU A 183 7.80 -6.22 13.38
C GLU A 183 7.27 -7.59 12.94
N VAL A 184 8.12 -8.42 12.32
CA VAL A 184 7.75 -9.79 11.93
C VAL A 184 7.27 -10.57 13.16
N GLY A 185 7.94 -10.44 14.30
CA GLY A 185 7.54 -11.13 15.54
C GLY A 185 6.16 -10.74 16.07
N ALA A 186 5.68 -9.52 15.79
CA ALA A 186 4.36 -9.04 16.22
C ALA A 186 3.25 -9.39 15.22
N THR A 187 3.59 -9.50 13.94
CA THR A 187 2.60 -9.69 12.86
C THR A 187 2.46 -11.14 12.42
N TRP A 188 3.53 -11.93 12.56
CA TRP A 188 3.54 -13.35 12.25
C TRP A 188 2.88 -14.13 13.38
N ARG A 189 1.90 -14.96 13.01
CA ARG A 189 1.26 -15.89 13.95
C ARG A 189 1.58 -17.29 13.49
N SER A 190 1.97 -18.14 14.43
CA SER A 190 2.11 -19.57 14.16
C SER A 190 0.79 -20.16 13.64
N GLN A 191 0.86 -21.27 12.89
CA GLN A 191 -0.37 -21.93 12.40
C GLN A 191 -1.32 -22.29 13.56
N THR A 192 -0.77 -22.69 14.70
CA THR A 192 -1.53 -22.98 15.92
C THR A 192 -2.22 -21.73 16.47
N GLU A 193 -1.52 -20.59 16.58
CA GLU A 193 -2.14 -19.31 16.96
C GLU A 193 -3.24 -18.88 16.00
N MET A 194 -3.07 -19.11 14.69
CA MET A 194 -4.11 -18.83 13.70
C MET A 194 -5.36 -19.69 13.94
N VAL A 195 -5.19 -20.97 14.26
CA VAL A 195 -6.31 -21.86 14.62
C VAL A 195 -7.00 -21.40 15.89
N PHE A 196 -6.24 -21.08 16.95
CA PHE A 196 -6.81 -20.56 18.20
C PHE A 196 -7.54 -19.23 18.02
N ALA A 197 -6.96 -18.30 17.26
CA ALA A 197 -7.60 -17.02 16.96
C ALA A 197 -8.92 -17.22 16.19
N ARG A 198 -8.95 -18.18 15.26
CA ARG A 198 -10.17 -18.54 14.52
C ARG A 198 -11.22 -19.14 15.45
N ASP A 199 -10.85 -20.09 16.30
CA ASP A 199 -11.78 -20.69 17.27
C ASP A 199 -12.37 -19.63 18.23
N LEU A 200 -11.51 -18.75 18.77
CA LEU A 200 -11.96 -17.63 19.61
C LEU A 200 -12.91 -16.69 18.87
N SER A 201 -12.67 -16.44 17.58
CA SER A 201 -13.57 -15.61 16.77
C SER A 201 -14.94 -16.26 16.55
N GLU A 202 -15.00 -17.58 16.34
CA GLU A 202 -16.27 -18.31 16.21
C GLU A 202 -17.01 -18.34 17.55
N ARG A 203 -16.32 -18.61 18.66
CA ARG A 203 -16.91 -18.52 20.01
C ARG A 203 -17.47 -17.14 20.30
N ARG A 204 -16.73 -16.08 19.95
CA ARG A 204 -17.22 -14.69 20.09
C ARG A 204 -18.48 -14.46 19.27
N ARG A 205 -18.55 -14.94 18.02
CA ARG A 205 -19.78 -14.83 17.20
C ARG A 205 -20.97 -15.51 17.86
N HIS A 206 -20.79 -16.74 18.35
CA HIS A 206 -21.85 -17.45 19.06
C HIS A 206 -22.29 -16.72 20.33
N ALA A 207 -21.33 -16.17 21.09
CA ALA A 207 -21.62 -15.35 22.25
C ALA A 207 -22.37 -14.07 21.87
N THR A 208 -22.01 -13.38 20.78
CA THR A 208 -22.74 -12.19 20.30
C THR A 208 -24.18 -12.52 19.93
N VAL A 209 -24.42 -13.65 19.26
CA VAL A 209 -25.78 -14.11 18.92
C VAL A 209 -26.58 -14.45 20.19
N ALA A 210 -25.97 -15.17 21.14
CA ALA A 210 -26.62 -15.50 22.40
C ALA A 210 -26.96 -14.24 23.22
N LEU A 211 -26.03 -13.28 23.30
CA LEU A 211 -26.24 -12.00 23.97
C LEU A 211 -27.31 -11.15 23.27
N ALA A 212 -27.40 -11.20 21.94
CA ALA A 212 -28.43 -10.48 21.18
C ALA A 212 -29.86 -11.03 21.42
N LEU A 213 -29.99 -12.27 21.88
CA LEU A 213 -31.28 -12.87 22.25
C LEU A 213 -31.74 -12.49 23.67
N LEU A 214 -30.87 -11.98 24.55
CA LEU A 214 -31.20 -11.68 25.95
C LEU A 214 -32.10 -10.45 26.18
N PRO A 215 -32.04 -9.35 25.41
CA PRO A 215 -32.84 -8.15 25.69
C PRO A 215 -34.35 -8.41 25.65
N ALA A 216 -34.83 -9.24 24.72
CA ALA A 216 -36.25 -9.56 24.57
C ALA A 216 -36.85 -10.29 25.79
N PRO A 217 -36.30 -11.43 26.28
CA PRO A 217 -36.82 -12.09 27.48
C PRO A 217 -36.66 -11.23 28.73
N LEU A 218 -35.58 -10.46 28.86
CA LEU A 218 -35.41 -9.54 29.99
C LEU A 218 -36.48 -8.44 30.00
N ALA A 219 -36.79 -7.85 28.85
CA ALA A 219 -37.86 -6.86 28.72
C ALA A 219 -39.26 -7.47 28.95
N ALA A 220 -39.45 -8.77 28.68
CA ALA A 220 -40.70 -9.47 28.99
C ALA A 220 -40.93 -9.68 30.50
N LEU A 221 -39.89 -9.57 31.34
CA LEU A 221 -40.01 -9.69 32.80
C LEU A 221 -40.53 -8.40 33.46
N VAL A 222 -40.65 -7.29 32.72
CA VAL A 222 -41.16 -6.03 33.26
C VAL A 222 -42.61 -6.22 33.74
N PRO A 223 -42.96 -5.82 34.98
CA PRO A 223 -44.31 -5.97 35.50
C PRO A 223 -45.31 -5.20 34.63
N GLY A 224 -46.43 -5.86 34.30
CA GLY A 224 -47.44 -5.30 33.40
C GLY A 224 -48.34 -6.37 32.79
N SER A 225 -49.28 -5.93 31.94
CA SER A 225 -50.15 -6.82 31.17
C SER A 225 -49.37 -7.63 30.13
N GLY A 226 -49.92 -8.76 29.69
CA GLY A 226 -49.28 -9.57 28.64
C GLY A 226 -49.00 -8.78 27.35
N GLN A 227 -49.90 -7.87 26.98
CA GLN A 227 -49.71 -6.96 25.84
C GLN A 227 -48.52 -6.03 26.06
N PHE A 228 -48.40 -5.41 27.24
CA PHE A 228 -47.28 -4.52 27.55
C PHE A 228 -45.94 -5.27 27.50
N ARG A 229 -45.87 -6.50 28.03
CA ARG A 229 -44.67 -7.34 27.97
C ARG A 229 -44.28 -7.70 26.54
N ALA A 230 -45.26 -8.02 25.68
CA ALA A 230 -45.01 -8.31 24.27
C ALA A 230 -44.46 -7.08 23.53
N VAL A 231 -45.03 -5.91 23.78
CA VAL A 231 -44.55 -4.62 23.21
C VAL A 231 -43.14 -4.31 23.71
N ALA A 232 -42.88 -4.45 25.01
CA ALA A 232 -41.57 -4.21 25.60
C ALA A 232 -40.49 -5.15 25.05
N ALA A 233 -40.80 -6.44 24.90
CA ALA A 233 -39.88 -7.42 24.32
C ALA A 233 -39.60 -7.15 22.84
N ALA A 234 -40.64 -6.83 22.06
CA ALA A 234 -40.49 -6.52 20.63
C ALA A 234 -39.72 -5.21 20.42
N SER A 235 -40.00 -4.17 21.22
CA SER A 235 -39.27 -2.89 21.14
C SER A 235 -37.81 -3.02 21.56
N ALA A 236 -37.51 -3.80 22.59
CA ALA A 236 -36.12 -4.10 22.98
C ALA A 236 -35.37 -4.84 21.86
N SER A 237 -36.02 -5.79 21.17
CA SER A 237 -35.40 -6.47 20.03
C SER A 237 -35.16 -5.53 18.83
N ALA A 238 -36.08 -4.60 18.57
CA ALA A 238 -35.93 -3.59 17.53
C ALA A 238 -34.78 -2.61 17.85
N ALA A 239 -34.67 -2.16 19.11
CA ALA A 239 -33.57 -1.34 19.58
C ALA A 239 -32.21 -2.06 19.44
N GLN A 240 -32.16 -3.35 19.78
CA GLN A 240 -30.96 -4.18 19.61
C GLN A 240 -30.57 -4.33 18.13
N ALA A 241 -31.53 -4.57 17.25
CA ALA A 241 -31.28 -4.67 15.81
C ALA A 241 -30.77 -3.33 15.24
N ALA A 242 -31.33 -2.20 15.67
CA ALA A 242 -30.87 -0.86 15.30
C ALA A 242 -29.44 -0.58 15.80
N TYR A 243 -29.10 -1.01 17.02
CA TYR A 243 -27.72 -0.94 17.53
C TYR A 243 -26.73 -1.70 16.63
N HIS A 244 -27.09 -2.91 16.19
CA HIS A 244 -26.23 -3.69 15.29
C HIS A 244 -26.05 -3.06 13.90
N VAL A 245 -27.05 -2.33 13.40
CA VAL A 245 -26.91 -1.51 12.18
C VAL A 245 -25.88 -0.42 12.41
N ALA A 246 -26.04 0.38 13.48
CA ALA A 246 -25.12 1.48 13.77
C ALA A 246 -23.68 1.00 14.00
N ALA A 247 -23.50 -0.10 14.75
CA ALA A 247 -22.18 -0.68 14.98
C ALA A 247 -21.55 -1.26 13.71
N ALA A 248 -22.35 -1.85 12.81
CA ALA A 248 -21.85 -2.35 11.53
C ALA A 248 -21.47 -1.20 10.59
N GLU A 249 -22.26 -0.13 10.54
CA GLU A 249 -21.95 1.08 9.77
C GLU A 249 -20.64 1.72 10.24
N TRP A 250 -20.48 1.90 11.56
CA TRP A 250 -19.26 2.48 12.12
C TRP A 250 -18.01 1.67 11.75
N GLY A 251 -18.06 0.34 11.89
CA GLY A 251 -16.92 -0.52 11.56
C GLY A 251 -16.60 -0.57 10.07
N VAL A 252 -17.61 -0.56 9.20
CA VAL A 252 -17.40 -0.52 7.75
C VAL A 252 -16.88 0.85 7.31
N ALA A 253 -17.35 1.94 7.91
CA ALA A 253 -16.84 3.28 7.62
C ALA A 253 -15.35 3.42 8.01
N HIS A 254 -14.97 2.96 9.21
CA HIS A 254 -13.55 2.93 9.61
C HIS A 254 -12.68 2.11 8.66
N ALA A 255 -13.15 0.94 8.24
CA ALA A 255 -12.44 0.12 7.27
C ALA A 255 -12.34 0.80 5.89
N ALA A 256 -13.37 1.55 5.47
CA ALA A 256 -13.34 2.31 4.23
C ALA A 256 -12.27 3.41 4.26
N ASP A 257 -12.16 4.16 5.37
CA ASP A 257 -11.08 5.15 5.56
C ASP A 257 -9.71 4.49 5.48
N ALA A 258 -9.51 3.36 6.17
CA ALA A 258 -8.24 2.63 6.15
C ALA A 258 -7.91 2.05 4.76
N VAL A 259 -8.90 1.65 3.97
CA VAL A 259 -8.68 1.18 2.59
C VAL A 259 -8.38 2.35 1.66
N ALA A 260 -9.05 3.49 1.83
CA ALA A 260 -8.76 4.70 1.07
C ALA A 260 -7.32 5.17 1.31
N ASP A 261 -6.84 5.14 2.54
CA ASP A 261 -5.44 5.47 2.86
C ASP A 261 -4.46 4.50 2.19
N LYS A 262 -4.75 3.19 2.16
CA LYS A 262 -3.93 2.20 1.43
C LYS A 262 -3.91 2.46 -0.07
N GLN A 263 -5.04 2.83 -0.66
CA GLN A 263 -5.11 3.16 -2.09
C GLN A 263 -4.26 4.40 -2.40
N ARG A 264 -4.32 5.45 -1.54
CA ARG A 264 -3.47 6.64 -1.69
C ARG A 264 -1.99 6.29 -1.58
N THR A 265 -1.59 5.53 -0.56
CA THR A 265 -0.20 5.10 -0.39
C THR A 265 0.27 4.25 -1.56
N ALA A 266 -0.54 3.31 -2.04
CA ALA A 266 -0.23 2.50 -3.22
C ALA A 266 -0.06 3.36 -4.49
N ALA A 267 -0.90 4.40 -4.66
CA ALA A 267 -0.76 5.34 -5.76
C ALA A 267 0.56 6.13 -5.69
N ILE A 268 0.94 6.62 -4.50
CA ILE A 268 2.23 7.31 -4.30
C ILE A 268 3.40 6.39 -4.66
N ILE A 269 3.37 5.14 -4.20
CA ILE A 269 4.42 4.14 -4.53
C ILE A 269 4.52 3.93 -6.05
N ASP A 270 3.38 3.82 -6.75
CA ASP A 270 3.39 3.67 -8.21
C ASP A 270 3.92 4.94 -8.92
N THR A 271 3.64 6.14 -8.40
CA THR A 271 4.21 7.38 -8.97
C THR A 271 5.73 7.40 -8.89
N TYR A 272 6.33 7.05 -7.75
CA TYR A 272 7.79 6.93 -7.62
C TYR A 272 8.36 5.83 -8.52
N ALA A 273 7.70 4.66 -8.60
CA ALA A 273 8.14 3.60 -9.49
C ALA A 273 8.07 4.03 -10.97
N ASN A 274 7.09 4.84 -11.36
CA ASN A 274 7.01 5.42 -12.70
C ASN A 274 8.06 6.51 -12.96
N GLN A 275 8.40 7.33 -11.97
CA GLN A 275 9.49 8.31 -12.06
C GLN A 275 10.83 7.59 -12.27
N ALA A 276 11.12 6.57 -11.45
CA ALA A 276 12.29 5.73 -11.60
C ALA A 276 12.36 5.10 -13.01
N ALA A 277 11.24 4.57 -13.52
CA ALA A 277 11.18 3.99 -14.85
C ALA A 277 11.46 5.01 -15.98
N ARG A 278 11.00 6.25 -15.84
CA ARG A 278 11.26 7.33 -16.82
C ARG A 278 12.73 7.69 -16.87
N VAL A 279 13.38 7.83 -15.72
CA VAL A 279 14.83 8.11 -15.64
C VAL A 279 15.63 6.89 -16.12
N GLY A 280 15.23 5.69 -15.68
CA GLY A 280 15.87 4.44 -16.06
C GLY A 280 15.78 4.10 -17.55
N ALA A 281 14.82 4.66 -18.27
CA ALA A 281 14.71 4.52 -19.72
C ALA A 281 15.88 5.21 -20.48
N LEU A 282 16.56 6.18 -19.86
CA LEU A 282 17.70 6.87 -20.45
C LEU A 282 19.02 6.12 -20.27
N LEU A 283 19.11 5.20 -19.29
CA LEU A 283 20.34 4.50 -18.95
C LEU A 283 20.98 3.71 -20.10
N PRO A 284 20.24 2.97 -20.95
CA PRO A 284 20.85 2.25 -22.07
C PRO A 284 21.46 3.19 -23.11
N PHE A 285 20.92 4.40 -23.23
CA PHE A 285 21.44 5.38 -24.18
C PHE A 285 22.78 5.95 -23.69
N THR A 286 22.88 6.30 -22.40
CA THR A 286 24.11 6.84 -21.84
C THR A 286 25.23 5.80 -21.74
N SER A 287 24.91 4.55 -21.40
CA SER A 287 25.87 3.45 -21.40
C SER A 287 26.34 3.09 -22.81
N ALA A 288 25.44 3.05 -23.80
CA ALA A 288 25.79 2.80 -25.20
C ALA A 288 26.68 3.92 -25.78
N LEU A 289 26.45 5.18 -25.43
CA LEU A 289 27.33 6.29 -25.82
C LEU A 289 28.74 6.16 -25.21
N ALA A 290 28.84 5.74 -23.94
CA ALA A 290 30.13 5.46 -23.32
C ALA A 290 30.85 4.29 -24.02
N GLY A 291 30.12 3.23 -24.37
CA GLY A 291 30.65 2.12 -25.18
C GLY A 291 31.08 2.53 -26.59
N LEU A 292 30.32 3.42 -27.25
CA LEU A 292 30.68 3.98 -28.55
C LEU A 292 31.98 4.80 -28.45
N CYS A 293 32.13 5.61 -27.39
CA CYS A 293 33.37 6.34 -27.14
C CYS A 293 34.55 5.39 -26.93
N ALA A 294 34.37 4.27 -26.23
CA ALA A 294 35.42 3.26 -26.09
C ALA A 294 35.80 2.62 -27.44
N ALA A 295 34.83 2.26 -28.27
CA ALA A 295 35.09 1.72 -29.60
C ALA A 295 35.79 2.75 -30.52
N ALA A 296 35.36 4.01 -30.47
CA ALA A 296 35.98 5.08 -31.24
C ALA A 296 37.41 5.39 -30.78
N ALA A 297 37.68 5.33 -29.47
CA ALA A 297 39.04 5.45 -28.94
C ALA A 297 39.98 4.38 -29.52
N ALA A 298 39.52 3.13 -29.62
CA ALA A 298 40.28 2.01 -30.18
C ALA A 298 40.58 2.18 -31.68
N VAL A 299 39.69 2.81 -32.46
CA VAL A 299 39.94 3.06 -33.89
C VAL A 299 40.81 4.31 -34.10
N VAL A 300 40.55 5.38 -33.35
CA VAL A 300 41.25 6.67 -33.53
C VAL A 300 42.66 6.63 -32.99
N VAL A 301 42.97 5.78 -31.99
CA VAL A 301 44.36 5.68 -31.49
C VAL A 301 45.34 5.26 -32.58
N GLU A 302 44.91 4.43 -33.53
CA GLU A 302 45.71 3.97 -34.69
C GLU A 302 45.92 5.06 -35.74
N VAL A 303 44.96 5.97 -35.91
CA VAL A 303 44.98 7.00 -36.97
C VAL A 303 45.54 8.33 -36.47
N ALA A 304 45.19 8.71 -35.23
CA ALA A 304 45.49 9.99 -34.61
C ALA A 304 45.56 9.84 -33.08
N PRO A 305 46.68 9.32 -32.52
CA PRO A 305 46.80 8.98 -31.10
C PRO A 305 46.57 10.17 -30.16
N ALA A 306 46.96 11.38 -30.56
CA ALA A 306 46.69 12.59 -29.80
C ALA A 306 45.19 12.94 -29.71
N ALA A 307 44.41 12.67 -30.76
CA ALA A 307 42.97 12.92 -30.78
C ALA A 307 42.18 11.85 -30.02
N ALA A 308 42.73 10.63 -29.88
CA ALA A 308 42.09 9.51 -29.21
C ALA A 308 41.78 9.79 -27.72
N VAL A 309 42.54 10.68 -27.08
CA VAL A 309 42.35 11.12 -25.68
C VAL A 309 41.00 11.80 -25.43
N LEU A 310 40.38 12.38 -26.46
CA LEU A 310 39.07 13.03 -26.34
C LEU A 310 37.95 12.04 -26.04
N PHE A 311 38.08 10.78 -26.47
CA PHE A 311 37.03 9.77 -26.33
C PHE A 311 36.86 9.24 -24.90
N PRO A 312 37.93 8.91 -24.14
CA PRO A 312 37.81 8.64 -22.71
C PRO A 312 37.18 9.80 -21.93
N ALA A 313 37.51 11.06 -22.28
CA ALA A 313 36.92 12.23 -21.64
C ALA A 313 35.41 12.37 -21.94
N ALA A 314 35.01 12.25 -23.21
CA ALA A 314 33.60 12.27 -23.61
C ALA A 314 32.81 11.09 -23.02
N GLY A 315 33.40 9.89 -23.06
CA GLY A 315 32.84 8.69 -22.44
C GLY A 315 32.67 8.86 -20.94
N ALA A 316 33.59 9.54 -20.25
CA ALA A 316 33.52 9.76 -18.81
C ALA A 316 32.36 10.69 -18.44
N VAL A 317 32.06 11.69 -19.29
CA VAL A 317 30.86 12.52 -19.14
C VAL A 317 29.59 11.68 -19.30
N CYS A 318 29.53 10.80 -20.31
CA CYS A 318 28.39 9.90 -20.51
C CYS A 318 28.22 8.90 -19.34
N ALA A 319 29.32 8.32 -18.86
CA ALA A 319 29.32 7.40 -17.73
C ALA A 319 28.91 8.11 -16.43
N ALA A 320 29.40 9.34 -16.19
CA ALA A 320 28.97 10.15 -15.05
C ALA A 320 27.46 10.48 -15.14
N ALA A 321 26.93 10.80 -16.32
CA ALA A 321 25.50 11.01 -16.52
C ALA A 321 24.67 9.73 -16.26
N ALA A 322 25.20 8.55 -16.62
CA ALA A 322 24.61 7.26 -16.28
C ALA A 322 24.59 7.02 -14.75
N SER A 323 25.69 7.33 -14.05
CA SER A 323 25.76 7.25 -12.58
C SER A 323 24.75 8.16 -11.88
N VAL A 324 24.57 9.40 -12.37
CA VAL A 324 23.55 10.31 -11.85
C VAL A 324 22.14 9.73 -12.06
N SER A 325 21.87 9.20 -13.24
CA SER A 325 20.57 8.58 -13.56
C SER A 325 20.30 7.34 -12.71
N LYS A 326 21.32 6.52 -12.44
CA LYS A 326 21.27 5.40 -11.49
C LYS A 326 20.92 5.89 -10.09
N ALA A 327 21.60 6.92 -9.58
CA ALA A 327 21.36 7.47 -8.25
C ALA A 327 19.91 7.97 -8.09
N CYS A 328 19.35 8.61 -9.12
CA CYS A 328 17.94 8.99 -9.16
C CYS A 328 17.01 7.75 -9.08
N CYS A 329 17.29 6.70 -9.87
CA CYS A 329 16.51 5.47 -9.82
C CYS A 329 16.55 4.80 -8.43
N GLU A 330 17.72 4.78 -7.78
CA GLU A 330 17.89 4.24 -6.42
C GLU A 330 17.16 5.10 -5.36
N ALA A 331 17.19 6.42 -5.53
CA ALA A 331 16.47 7.33 -4.65
C ALA A 331 14.95 7.12 -4.73
N ASP A 332 14.38 7.09 -5.94
CA ASP A 332 12.97 6.84 -6.18
C ASP A 332 12.54 5.44 -5.69
N ALA A 333 13.37 4.42 -5.91
CA ALA A 333 13.14 3.08 -5.39
C ALA A 333 13.11 3.07 -3.84
N SER A 334 14.01 3.82 -3.21
CA SER A 334 14.04 3.94 -1.75
C SER A 334 12.84 4.72 -1.20
N ALA A 335 12.37 5.74 -1.91
CA ALA A 335 11.14 6.48 -1.56
C ALA A 335 9.90 5.58 -1.68
N ALA A 336 9.78 4.81 -2.76
CA ALA A 336 8.73 3.80 -2.91
C ALA A 336 8.74 2.76 -1.78
N ALA A 337 9.93 2.27 -1.41
CA ALA A 337 10.08 1.33 -0.29
C ALA A 337 9.73 1.97 1.06
N ALA A 338 10.09 3.23 1.30
CA ALA A 338 9.75 3.95 2.52
C ALA A 338 8.23 4.17 2.64
N ALA A 339 7.58 4.62 1.55
CA ALA A 339 6.13 4.80 1.48
C ALA A 339 5.37 3.48 1.74
N SER A 340 5.91 2.34 1.29
CA SER A 340 5.31 1.03 1.53
C SER A 340 5.21 0.64 3.00
N ARG A 341 6.01 1.23 3.89
CA ARG A 341 5.93 0.98 5.35
C ARG A 341 4.67 1.59 5.97
N GLY A 342 3.96 2.47 5.26
CA GLY A 342 2.68 3.01 5.68
C GLY A 342 1.47 2.10 5.40
N LEU A 343 1.67 0.92 4.81
CA LEU A 343 0.62 -0.06 4.44
C LEU A 343 0.44 -1.18 5.48
#